data_AF-A0A0B8T0Z3-F1
#
_entry.id   AF-A0A0B8T0Z3-F1
#
_cell.length_a   1.000
_cell.length_b   1.000
_cell.length_c   1.000
_cell.angle_alpha   90.00
_cell.angle_beta   90.00
_cell.angle_gamma   90.00
#
_symmetry.space_group_name_H-M   'P 1'
#
loop_
_entity.id
_entity.type
_entity.pdbx_description
1 polymer ?
#
loop_
_entity_poly.entity_id
_entity_poly.type
_entity_poly.pdbx_seq_one_letter_code
_entity_poly.pdbx_strand_id
1 'polypeptide(L)'
;MQTTKNEVSYILTLRLDAESQAFFDRLRTKYFPPERNYLHAHLTLFHKLPDSPHILETLRTFQLASFQMNVSGLLHLGAGVAYQIDSQELQQLHAHLRSAFEADLIPQDKQRFKPHITVQNKVTAEASKKLLAQLSTNFSPFSIRAIGLDLWTYQGGPWAHKKGFDAAEQLSREKNISQTILTTTAARGSEKSVCPSEIARMLYPEDWREHMKDVVDVAISLHHQGKVIITQKGVAIDVNHIKGPIRIKRS
;
A
#
# COMPACT_ATOMS: atom_id res chain seq x y z
N MET A 1 21.29 31.48 5.13
CA MET A 1 20.74 30.34 5.90
C MET A 1 19.23 30.41 5.85
N GLN A 2 18.61 29.74 4.88
CA GLN A 2 17.16 29.64 4.80
C GLN A 2 16.68 28.59 5.80
N THR A 3 15.87 29.03 6.75
CA THR A 3 15.07 28.19 7.62
C THR A 3 14.13 27.35 6.76
N THR A 4 14.45 26.08 6.56
CA THR A 4 13.60 25.13 5.86
C THR A 4 12.29 25.00 6.62
N LYS A 5 11.18 25.39 5.98
CA LYS A 5 9.82 25.03 6.38
C LYS A 5 9.82 23.57 6.81
N ASN A 6 9.16 23.25 7.92
CA ASN A 6 8.83 21.87 8.29
C ASN A 6 8.06 21.22 7.12
N GLU A 7 8.76 20.59 6.20
CA GLU A 7 8.15 19.83 5.12
C GLU A 7 7.48 18.61 5.75
N VAL A 8 6.15 18.64 5.74
CA VAL A 8 5.34 17.47 6.06
C VAL A 8 5.84 16.34 5.17
N SER A 9 6.23 15.25 5.80
CA SER A 9 6.68 14.06 5.10
C SER A 9 5.81 12.89 5.47
N TYR A 10 5.65 11.99 4.50
CA TYR A 10 4.91 10.78 4.69
C TYR A 10 5.80 9.64 5.14
N ILE A 11 5.21 8.76 5.95
CA ILE A 11 5.74 7.44 6.30
C ILE A 11 4.79 6.44 5.69
N LEU A 12 5.35 5.40 5.06
CA LEU A 12 4.56 4.29 4.52
C LEU A 12 4.85 3.03 5.33
N THR A 13 3.80 2.40 5.84
CA THR A 13 3.89 1.12 6.55
C THR A 13 3.04 0.06 5.86
N LEU A 14 3.42 -1.20 6.07
CA LEU A 14 2.57 -2.34 5.76
C LEU A 14 1.49 -2.48 6.85
N ARG A 15 0.24 -2.65 6.45
CA ARG A 15 -0.88 -2.92 7.35
C ARG A 15 -1.02 -4.43 7.56
N LEU A 16 -1.01 -4.85 8.82
CA LEU A 16 -1.25 -6.23 9.24
C LEU A 16 -2.74 -6.46 9.51
N ASP A 17 -3.17 -7.72 9.48
CA ASP A 17 -4.49 -8.05 10.02
C ASP A 17 -4.56 -7.90 11.54
N ALA A 18 -5.80 -7.84 12.06
CA ALA A 18 -6.05 -7.48 13.45
C ALA A 18 -5.38 -8.42 14.45
N GLU A 19 -5.33 -9.72 14.15
CA GLU A 19 -4.70 -10.72 15.02
C GLU A 19 -3.17 -10.52 15.08
N SER A 20 -2.54 -10.39 13.91
CA SER A 20 -1.09 -10.14 13.80
C SER A 20 -0.70 -8.81 14.46
N GLN A 21 -1.49 -7.75 14.24
CA GLN A 21 -1.27 -6.44 14.85
C GLN A 21 -1.36 -6.51 16.38
N ALA A 22 -2.42 -7.12 16.91
CA ALA A 22 -2.63 -7.23 18.35
C ALA A 22 -1.51 -8.02 19.04
N PHE A 23 -0.94 -9.03 18.38
CA PHE A 23 0.22 -9.76 18.89
C PHE A 23 1.41 -8.82 19.16
N PHE A 24 1.81 -8.02 18.16
CA PHE A 24 2.96 -7.13 18.33
C PHE A 24 2.67 -5.92 19.21
N ASP A 25 1.44 -5.41 19.22
CA ASP A 25 1.03 -4.34 20.12
C ASP A 25 1.16 -4.76 21.58
N ARG A 26 0.71 -5.98 21.93
CA ARG A 26 0.89 -6.52 23.28
C ARG A 26 2.38 -6.59 23.67
N LEU A 27 3.25 -6.98 22.74
CA LEU A 27 4.69 -7.02 22.98
C LEU A 27 5.26 -5.60 23.21
N ARG A 28 4.85 -4.61 22.42
CA ARG A 28 5.27 -3.22 22.63
C ARG A 28 4.77 -2.65 23.94
N THR A 29 3.50 -2.85 24.28
CA THR A 29 2.95 -2.42 25.58
C THR A 29 3.73 -3.03 26.74
N LYS A 30 4.20 -4.28 26.60
CA LYS A 30 4.94 -4.98 27.64
C LYS A 30 6.41 -4.58 27.72
N TYR A 31 7.08 -4.34 26.60
CA TYR A 31 8.55 -4.27 26.53
C TYR A 31 9.12 -2.93 26.06
N PHE A 32 8.31 -2.08 25.41
CA PHE A 32 8.72 -0.76 24.98
C PHE A 32 8.57 0.23 26.16
N PRO A 33 9.53 1.14 26.39
CA PRO A 33 9.41 2.13 27.46
C PRO A 33 8.10 2.94 27.32
N PRO A 34 7.21 2.94 28.33
CA PRO A 34 5.86 3.49 28.20
C PRO A 34 5.87 4.99 27.89
N GLU A 35 6.84 5.72 28.42
CA GLU A 35 7.03 7.14 28.18
C GLU A 35 7.48 7.47 26.75
N ARG A 36 7.80 6.47 25.92
CA ARG A 36 8.21 6.59 24.52
C ARG A 36 7.33 5.79 23.56
N ASN A 37 6.37 5.03 24.06
CA ASN A 37 5.55 4.12 23.26
C ASN A 37 4.28 4.81 22.73
N TYR A 38 4.46 5.76 21.81
CA TYR A 38 3.36 6.54 21.23
C TYR A 38 2.70 5.89 20.01
N LEU A 39 3.31 4.83 19.47
CA LEU A 39 2.90 4.19 18.22
C LEU A 39 2.60 2.71 18.46
N HIS A 40 1.57 2.21 17.77
CA HIS A 40 1.34 0.79 17.57
C HIS A 40 2.54 0.13 16.87
N ALA A 41 2.63 -1.18 16.97
CA ALA A 41 3.60 -1.96 16.20
C ALA A 41 3.40 -1.72 14.71
N HIS A 42 4.49 -1.67 13.98
CA HIS A 42 4.44 -1.37 12.56
C HIS A 42 5.63 -2.01 11.86
N LEU A 43 5.42 -2.29 10.58
CA LEU A 43 6.47 -2.66 9.63
C LEU A 43 6.61 -1.49 8.66
N THR A 44 7.69 -0.72 8.81
CA THR A 44 7.97 0.44 7.95
C THR A 44 8.50 -0.01 6.60
N LEU A 45 7.91 0.52 5.52
CA LEU A 45 8.41 0.36 4.15
C LEU A 45 9.30 1.54 3.75
N PHE A 46 8.84 2.78 4.02
CA PHE A 46 9.58 4.01 3.74
C PHE A 46 9.46 4.97 4.92
N HIS A 47 10.59 5.59 5.30
CA HIS A 47 10.69 6.48 6.45
C HIS A 47 10.41 7.93 6.09
N LYS A 48 10.62 8.32 4.82
CA LYS A 48 10.35 9.68 4.37
C LYS A 48 10.01 9.71 2.89
N LEU A 49 8.75 9.99 2.59
CA LEU A 49 8.26 10.34 1.25
C LEU A 49 7.76 11.79 1.24
N PRO A 50 7.83 12.51 0.11
CA PRO A 50 7.31 13.86 0.00
C PRO A 50 5.78 13.87 0.06
N ASP A 51 5.22 14.97 0.56
CA ASP A 51 3.80 15.26 0.37
C ASP A 51 3.54 15.69 -1.07
N SER A 52 3.33 14.72 -1.96
CA SER A 52 3.08 14.98 -3.38
C SER A 52 1.89 14.16 -3.92
N PRO A 53 1.15 14.70 -4.92
CA PRO A 53 0.08 13.96 -5.59
C PRO A 53 0.54 12.64 -6.22
N HIS A 54 1.79 12.58 -6.69
CA HIS A 54 2.35 11.37 -7.31
C HIS A 54 2.43 10.21 -6.32
N ILE A 55 2.83 10.44 -5.06
CA ILE A 55 2.87 9.37 -4.03
C ILE A 55 1.47 8.78 -3.81
N LEU A 56 0.47 9.64 -3.64
CA LEU A 56 -0.91 9.21 -3.42
C LEU A 56 -1.47 8.44 -4.62
N GLU A 57 -1.21 8.92 -5.83
CA GLU A 57 -1.70 8.27 -7.05
C GLU A 57 -1.05 6.90 -7.28
N THR A 58 0.26 6.79 -7.05
CA THR A 58 0.97 5.51 -7.12
C THR A 58 0.38 4.52 -6.11
N LEU A 59 0.18 4.91 -4.84
CA LEU A 59 -0.41 4.02 -3.84
C LEU A 59 -1.86 3.66 -4.13
N ARG A 60 -2.65 4.59 -4.71
CA ARG A 60 -4.05 4.37 -5.10
C ARG A 60 -4.20 3.33 -6.20
N THR A 61 -3.24 3.30 -7.13
CA THR A 61 -3.25 2.44 -8.31
C THR A 61 -2.47 1.14 -8.10
N PHE A 62 -1.58 1.10 -7.13
CA PHE A 62 -0.80 -0.08 -6.79
C PHE A 62 -1.71 -1.22 -6.33
N GLN A 63 -1.77 -2.33 -7.08
CA GLN A 63 -2.56 -3.49 -6.70
C GLN A 63 -1.83 -4.31 -5.65
N LEU A 64 -2.41 -4.36 -4.45
CA LEU A 64 -1.94 -5.23 -3.37
C LEU A 64 -2.97 -6.34 -3.15
N ALA A 65 -2.54 -7.59 -3.24
CA ALA A 65 -3.30 -8.71 -2.68
C ALA A 65 -2.86 -8.92 -1.21
N SER A 66 -3.75 -9.43 -0.36
CA SER A 66 -3.33 -9.88 0.96
C SER A 66 -2.43 -11.11 0.83
N PHE A 67 -1.35 -11.18 1.60
CA PHE A 67 -0.43 -12.32 1.57
C PHE A 67 0.09 -12.67 2.96
N GLN A 68 0.52 -13.93 3.10
CA GLN A 68 1.13 -14.44 4.32
C GLN A 68 2.62 -14.09 4.35
N MET A 69 3.15 -13.86 5.54
CA MET A 69 4.56 -13.61 5.79
C MET A 69 5.02 -14.46 6.97
N ASN A 70 6.28 -14.86 6.96
CA ASN A 70 6.86 -15.65 8.04
C ASN A 70 7.60 -14.73 9.03
N VAL A 71 7.27 -14.85 10.30
CA VAL A 71 8.10 -14.31 11.38
C VAL A 71 9.19 -15.34 11.66
N SER A 72 10.39 -15.12 11.15
CA SER A 72 11.43 -16.15 11.07
C SER A 72 12.45 -16.12 12.19
N GLY A 73 12.55 -15.00 12.91
CA GLY A 73 13.55 -14.83 13.96
C GLY A 73 13.39 -13.55 14.77
N LEU A 74 14.36 -13.35 15.65
CA LEU A 74 14.52 -12.15 16.46
C LEU A 74 15.79 -11.41 16.04
N LEU A 75 15.76 -10.09 16.07
CA LEU A 75 16.86 -9.21 15.74
C LEU A 75 17.27 -8.41 16.97
N HIS A 76 18.58 -8.38 17.25
CA HIS A 76 19.16 -7.43 18.18
C HIS A 76 19.45 -6.11 17.46
N LEU A 77 18.86 -5.02 17.92
CA LEU A 77 19.05 -3.68 17.35
C LEU A 77 20.10 -2.86 18.13
N GLY A 78 20.88 -3.51 19.01
CA GLY A 78 21.78 -2.85 19.97
C GLY A 78 21.02 -2.28 21.17
N ALA A 79 20.16 -1.29 20.95
CA ALA A 79 19.33 -0.64 21.98
C ALA A 79 17.86 -1.12 21.97
N GLY A 80 17.60 -2.29 21.41
CA GLY A 80 16.24 -2.81 21.22
C GLY A 80 16.18 -4.21 20.64
N VAL A 81 14.96 -4.71 20.50
CA VAL A 81 14.63 -6.03 19.94
C VAL A 81 13.50 -5.88 18.92
N ALA A 82 13.63 -6.57 17.81
CA ALA A 82 12.62 -6.67 16.77
C ALA A 82 12.41 -8.12 16.33
N TYR A 83 11.28 -8.38 15.68
CA TYR A 83 11.01 -9.64 14.99
C TYR A 83 11.37 -9.49 13.52
N GLN A 84 12.14 -10.44 12.98
CA GLN A 84 12.48 -10.52 11.57
C GLN A 84 11.29 -11.08 10.79
N ILE A 85 10.98 -10.47 9.66
CA ILE A 85 9.94 -10.91 8.74
C ILE A 85 10.59 -11.39 7.44
N ASP A 86 10.25 -12.58 6.99
CA ASP A 86 10.67 -13.12 5.69
C ASP A 86 9.42 -13.36 4.82
N SER A 87 9.40 -12.74 3.64
CA SER A 87 8.37 -12.95 2.62
C SER A 87 8.88 -12.46 1.26
N GLN A 88 8.72 -13.29 0.23
CA GLN A 88 9.09 -12.94 -1.14
C GLN A 88 8.17 -11.85 -1.69
N GLU A 89 6.88 -11.95 -1.42
CA GLU A 89 5.84 -11.00 -1.80
C GLU A 89 6.11 -9.62 -1.19
N LEU A 90 6.52 -9.57 0.08
CA LEU A 90 6.91 -8.32 0.74
C LEU A 90 8.16 -7.69 0.10
N GLN A 91 9.16 -8.49 -0.26
CA GLN A 91 10.36 -8.01 -0.95
C GLN A 91 10.03 -7.47 -2.34
N GLN A 92 9.18 -8.16 -3.09
CA GLN A 92 8.69 -7.72 -4.39
C GLN A 92 7.88 -6.43 -4.27
N LEU A 93 6.94 -6.36 -3.33
CA LEU A 93 6.16 -5.16 -3.03
C LEU A 93 7.07 -3.95 -2.79
N HIS A 94 8.03 -4.09 -1.88
CA HIS A 94 8.97 -3.01 -1.58
C HIS A 94 9.82 -2.63 -2.80
N ALA A 95 10.30 -3.60 -3.59
CA ALA A 95 11.10 -3.33 -4.79
C ALA A 95 10.30 -2.54 -5.85
N HIS A 96 9.04 -2.90 -6.10
CA HIS A 96 8.18 -2.17 -7.03
C HIS A 96 7.92 -0.73 -6.56
N LEU A 97 7.55 -0.54 -5.28
CA LEU A 97 7.34 0.80 -4.73
C LEU A 97 8.62 1.63 -4.73
N ARG A 98 9.78 1.01 -4.42
CA ARG A 98 11.08 1.67 -4.46
C ARG A 98 11.41 2.17 -5.87
N SER A 99 11.12 1.37 -6.90
CA SER A 99 11.31 1.79 -8.29
C SER A 99 10.39 2.95 -8.66
N ALA A 100 9.13 2.93 -8.20
CA ALA A 100 8.18 4.01 -8.47
C ALA A 100 8.56 5.32 -7.77
N PHE A 101 9.20 5.25 -6.60
CA PHE A 101 9.57 6.42 -5.79
C PHE A 101 11.05 6.83 -5.91
N GLU A 102 11.82 6.26 -6.85
CA GLU A 102 13.29 6.35 -6.86
C GLU A 102 13.85 7.78 -6.71
N ALA A 103 13.22 8.75 -7.39
CA ALA A 103 13.60 10.16 -7.36
C ALA A 103 13.34 10.83 -6.00
N ASP A 104 12.40 10.30 -5.21
CA ASP A 104 11.93 10.86 -3.95
C ASP A 104 12.62 10.25 -2.72
N LEU A 105 13.33 9.12 -2.88
CA LEU A 105 13.87 8.39 -1.74
C LEU A 105 15.10 9.06 -1.10
N ILE A 106 15.05 9.19 0.23
CA ILE A 106 16.22 9.54 1.04
C ILE A 106 17.27 8.41 1.09
N PRO A 107 18.53 8.69 1.47
CA PRO A 107 19.56 7.66 1.54
C PRO A 107 19.20 6.43 2.38
N GLN A 108 18.48 6.61 3.50
CA GLN A 108 18.02 5.51 4.36
C GLN A 108 17.09 4.56 3.61
N ASP A 109 16.13 5.09 2.86
CA ASP A 109 15.15 4.30 2.11
C ASP A 109 15.73 3.68 0.82
N LYS A 110 16.92 4.14 0.40
CA LYS A 110 17.71 3.50 -0.67
C LYS A 110 18.54 2.31 -0.19
N GLN A 111 18.66 2.08 1.12
CA GLN A 111 19.42 0.94 1.65
C GLN A 111 18.72 -0.40 1.35
N ARG A 112 19.40 -1.51 1.65
CA ARG A 112 18.81 -2.85 1.53
C ARG A 112 17.64 -2.96 2.50
N PHE A 113 16.49 -3.36 2.00
CA PHE A 113 15.30 -3.58 2.80
C PHE A 113 15.44 -4.83 3.68
N LYS A 114 15.30 -4.62 4.99
CA LYS A 114 15.35 -5.67 6.02
C LYS A 114 14.05 -5.58 6.84
N PRO A 115 12.96 -6.23 6.41
CA PRO A 115 11.67 -6.09 7.05
C PRO A 115 11.68 -6.64 8.48
N HIS A 116 11.23 -5.82 9.42
CA HIS A 116 11.19 -6.16 10.82
C HIS A 116 10.10 -5.36 11.55
N ILE A 117 9.64 -5.89 12.68
CA ILE A 117 8.69 -5.21 13.57
C ILE A 117 9.34 -5.02 14.92
N THR A 118 9.52 -3.75 15.32
CA THR A 118 10.22 -3.41 16.57
C THR A 118 9.30 -3.48 17.78
N VAL A 119 9.66 -4.29 18.77
CA VAL A 119 8.91 -4.46 20.03
C VAL A 119 9.57 -3.77 21.22
N GLN A 120 10.85 -3.39 21.10
CA GLN A 120 11.58 -2.60 22.08
C GLN A 120 12.65 -1.76 21.38
N ASN A 121 12.82 -0.50 21.78
CA ASN A 121 13.92 0.35 21.36
C ASN A 121 14.21 1.41 22.44
N LYS A 122 15.34 2.12 22.32
CA LYS A 122 15.76 3.20 23.22
C LYS A 122 15.97 2.74 24.67
N VAL A 123 16.35 1.47 24.85
CA VAL A 123 16.73 0.90 26.16
C VAL A 123 18.25 0.71 26.25
N THR A 124 18.74 0.37 27.44
CA THR A 124 20.15 0.01 27.63
C THR A 124 20.50 -1.27 26.87
N ALA A 125 21.78 -1.43 26.52
CA ALA A 125 22.27 -2.63 25.84
C ALA A 125 22.08 -3.92 26.67
N GLU A 126 22.11 -3.80 28.01
CA GLU A 126 21.83 -4.91 28.91
C GLU A 126 20.36 -5.32 28.86
N ALA A 127 19.44 -4.34 28.93
CA ALA A 127 18.01 -4.59 28.86
C ALA A 127 17.60 -5.25 27.53
N SER A 128 18.18 -4.79 26.41
CA SER A 128 17.90 -5.36 25.09
C SER A 128 18.43 -6.80 24.97
N LYS A 129 19.63 -7.10 25.48
CA LYS A 129 20.18 -8.47 25.52
C LYS A 129 19.33 -9.40 26.40
N LYS A 130 18.88 -8.92 27.57
CA LYS A 130 18.01 -9.68 28.47
C LYS A 130 16.68 -10.02 27.81
N LEU A 131 16.04 -9.05 27.15
CA LEU A 131 14.78 -9.30 26.44
C LEU A 131 14.99 -10.27 25.28
N LEU A 132 16.06 -10.12 24.51
CA LEU A 132 16.36 -11.03 23.40
C LEU A 132 16.49 -12.47 23.90
N ALA A 133 17.28 -12.71 24.95
CA ALA A 133 17.43 -14.05 25.54
C ALA A 133 16.08 -14.62 26.02
N GLN A 134 15.26 -13.80 26.67
CA GLN A 134 13.92 -14.18 27.10
C GLN A 134 13.02 -14.60 25.94
N LEU A 135 12.95 -13.79 24.87
CA LEU A 135 12.09 -14.07 23.73
C LEU A 135 12.61 -15.27 22.92
N SER A 136 13.93 -15.42 22.78
CA SER A 136 14.54 -16.53 22.05
C SER A 136 14.27 -17.90 22.68
N THR A 137 14.01 -17.98 23.99
CA THR A 137 13.81 -19.26 24.69
C THR A 137 12.60 -20.04 24.17
N ASN A 138 11.53 -19.34 23.80
CA ASN A 138 10.27 -19.95 23.33
C ASN A 138 9.92 -19.52 21.91
N PHE A 139 10.90 -19.01 21.16
CA PHE A 139 10.64 -18.57 19.80
C PHE A 139 10.52 -19.77 18.87
N SER A 140 9.38 -19.87 18.21
CA SER A 140 9.18 -20.70 17.03
C SER A 140 8.66 -19.82 15.90
N PRO A 141 9.09 -20.02 14.64
CA PRO A 141 8.53 -19.29 13.51
C PRO A 141 7.01 -19.43 13.42
N PHE A 142 6.33 -18.36 13.00
CA PHE A 142 4.88 -18.33 12.84
C PHE A 142 4.48 -17.39 11.71
N SER A 143 3.25 -17.55 11.21
CA SER A 143 2.74 -16.74 10.11
C SER A 143 1.97 -15.52 10.60
N ILE A 144 2.11 -14.42 9.86
CA ILE A 144 1.32 -13.20 9.99
C ILE A 144 0.83 -12.77 8.62
N ARG A 145 -0.23 -11.96 8.55
CA ARG A 145 -0.85 -11.57 7.29
C ARG A 145 -0.79 -10.07 7.04
N ALA A 146 -0.36 -9.70 5.84
CA ALA A 146 -0.46 -8.35 5.31
C ALA A 146 -1.80 -8.17 4.58
N ILE A 147 -2.47 -7.03 4.80
CA ILE A 147 -3.80 -6.74 4.23
C ILE A 147 -3.89 -5.38 3.52
N GLY A 148 -2.88 -4.53 3.64
CA GLY A 148 -2.94 -3.19 3.10
C GLY A 148 -1.65 -2.40 3.29
N LEU A 149 -1.71 -1.12 2.92
CA LEU A 149 -0.70 -0.12 3.23
C LEU A 149 -1.33 1.01 4.04
N ASP A 150 -0.53 1.64 4.89
CA ASP A 150 -0.91 2.84 5.61
C ASP A 150 0.07 3.97 5.35
N LEU A 151 -0.48 5.11 4.95
CA LEU A 151 0.23 6.36 4.81
C LEU A 151 -0.01 7.24 6.03
N TRP A 152 1.07 7.73 6.61
CA TRP A 152 1.06 8.55 7.82
C TRP A 152 1.75 9.88 7.56
N THR A 153 1.38 10.91 8.34
CA THR A 153 2.11 12.19 8.38
C THR A 153 3.04 12.23 9.59
N TYR A 154 4.31 12.54 9.37
CA TYR A 154 5.27 12.72 10.45
C TYR A 154 5.07 14.09 11.12
N GLN A 155 4.70 14.08 12.41
CA GLN A 155 4.42 15.30 13.19
C GLN A 155 5.46 15.51 14.32
N GLY A 156 6.73 15.24 14.04
CA GLY A 156 7.82 15.48 15.02
C GLY A 156 7.90 14.46 16.17
N GLY A 157 7.33 13.27 15.99
CA GLY A 157 7.36 12.20 17.00
C GLY A 157 6.12 11.31 16.94
N PRO A 158 4.90 11.87 17.06
CA PRO A 158 3.67 11.17 16.74
C PRO A 158 3.45 11.11 15.22
N TRP A 159 2.77 10.05 14.77
CA TRP A 159 2.34 9.88 13.39
C TRP A 159 0.82 10.02 13.35
N ALA A 160 0.30 10.93 12.53
CA ALA A 160 -1.13 10.99 12.28
C ALA A 160 -1.45 10.17 11.02
N HIS A 161 -2.36 9.21 11.18
CA HIS A 161 -2.85 8.41 10.06
C HIS A 161 -3.47 9.32 9.00
N LYS A 162 -3.07 9.13 7.73
CA LYS A 162 -3.58 9.92 6.62
C LYS A 162 -4.54 9.13 5.75
N LYS A 163 -4.13 7.94 5.31
CA LYS A 163 -4.92 7.12 4.38
C LYS A 163 -4.49 5.66 4.41
N GLY A 164 -5.49 4.77 4.35
CA GLY A 164 -5.31 3.34 4.12
C GLY A 164 -5.47 2.98 2.65
N PHE A 165 -4.77 1.93 2.23
CA PHE A 165 -4.91 1.30 0.91
C PHE A 165 -5.11 -0.20 1.13
N ASP A 166 -6.36 -0.63 1.16
CA ASP A 166 -6.74 -2.00 1.49
C ASP A 166 -6.82 -2.89 0.25
N ALA A 167 -6.20 -4.07 0.36
CA ALA A 167 -6.21 -5.08 -0.71
C ALA A 167 -7.64 -5.51 -1.08
N ALA A 168 -8.48 -5.73 -0.07
CA ALA A 168 -9.86 -6.17 -0.26
C ALA A 168 -10.75 -5.09 -0.89
N GLU A 169 -10.58 -3.83 -0.47
CA GLU A 169 -11.33 -2.71 -1.04
C GLU A 169 -10.96 -2.48 -2.50
N GLN A 170 -9.68 -2.58 -2.84
CA GLN A 170 -9.21 -2.41 -4.21
C GLN A 170 -9.75 -3.51 -5.14
N LEU A 171 -9.73 -4.77 -4.69
CA LEU A 171 -10.30 -5.89 -5.44
C LEU A 171 -11.81 -5.73 -5.63
N SER A 172 -12.53 -5.32 -4.59
CA SER A 172 -13.97 -5.03 -4.65
C SER A 172 -14.27 -3.90 -5.64
N ARG A 173 -13.47 -2.82 -5.60
CA ARG A 173 -13.57 -1.67 -6.50
C ARG A 173 -13.39 -2.09 -7.96
N GLU A 174 -12.33 -2.81 -8.27
CA GLU A 174 -12.07 -3.32 -9.62
C GLU A 174 -13.21 -4.22 -10.12
N LYS A 175 -13.71 -5.12 -9.27
CA LYS A 175 -14.84 -5.99 -9.59
C LYS A 175 -16.11 -5.18 -9.90
N ASN A 176 -16.42 -4.16 -9.11
CA ASN A 176 -17.60 -3.31 -9.31
C ASN A 176 -17.51 -2.49 -10.59
N ILE A 177 -16.33 -1.92 -10.88
CA ILE A 177 -16.08 -1.21 -12.15
C ILE A 177 -16.24 -2.17 -13.32
N SER A 178 -15.59 -3.33 -13.26
CA SER A 178 -15.63 -4.35 -14.30
C SER A 178 -17.07 -4.79 -14.59
N GLN A 179 -17.82 -5.15 -13.55
CA GLN A 179 -19.21 -5.57 -13.68
C GLN A 179 -20.08 -4.46 -14.27
N THR A 180 -19.88 -3.20 -13.84
CA THR A 180 -20.65 -2.06 -14.35
C THR A 180 -20.35 -1.82 -15.83
N ILE A 181 -19.08 -1.85 -16.24
CA ILE A 181 -18.69 -1.74 -17.66
C ILE A 181 -19.39 -2.82 -18.49
N LEU A 182 -19.27 -4.08 -18.08
CA LEU A 182 -19.81 -5.21 -18.83
C LEU A 182 -21.34 -5.15 -18.92
N THR A 183 -22.02 -4.85 -17.82
CA THR A 183 -23.48 -4.76 -17.77
C THR A 183 -23.99 -3.58 -18.61
N THR A 184 -23.33 -2.42 -18.51
CA THR A 184 -23.77 -1.21 -19.22
C THR A 184 -23.53 -1.31 -20.72
N THR A 185 -22.38 -1.86 -21.14
CA THR A 185 -22.10 -2.09 -22.56
C THR A 185 -23.02 -3.14 -23.16
N ALA A 186 -23.30 -4.23 -22.45
CA ALA A 186 -24.27 -5.24 -22.88
C ALA A 186 -25.68 -4.66 -23.04
N ALA A 187 -26.17 -3.90 -22.05
CA ALA A 187 -27.48 -3.26 -22.12
C ALA A 187 -27.60 -2.21 -23.24
N ARG A 188 -26.49 -1.56 -23.62
CA ARG A 188 -26.47 -0.58 -24.71
C ARG A 188 -26.54 -1.23 -26.10
N GLY A 189 -26.08 -2.47 -26.23
CA GLY A 189 -26.00 -3.24 -27.49
C GLY A 189 -24.67 -3.07 -28.24
N SER A 190 -24.33 -4.05 -29.08
CA SER A 190 -23.02 -4.20 -29.77
C SER A 190 -22.63 -2.99 -30.64
N GLU A 191 -23.61 -2.32 -31.23
CA GLU A 191 -23.36 -1.19 -32.13
C GLU A 191 -23.04 0.11 -31.40
N LYS A 192 -23.43 0.20 -30.12
CA LYS A 192 -23.29 1.41 -29.32
C LYS A 192 -22.09 1.31 -28.39
N SER A 193 -21.73 2.45 -27.80
CA SER A 193 -20.62 2.57 -26.87
C SER A 193 -21.01 3.40 -25.67
N VAL A 194 -20.26 3.25 -24.58
CA VAL A 194 -20.31 4.15 -23.41
C VAL A 194 -18.99 4.90 -23.26
N CYS A 195 -18.97 6.00 -22.52
CA CYS A 195 -17.72 6.67 -22.15
C CYS A 195 -17.31 6.32 -20.71
N PRO A 196 -16.00 6.34 -20.37
CA PRO A 196 -15.55 6.06 -19.01
C PRO A 196 -16.19 6.95 -17.94
N SER A 197 -16.43 8.23 -18.24
CA SER A 197 -17.07 9.17 -17.31
C SER A 197 -18.52 8.82 -16.98
N GLU A 198 -19.22 8.10 -17.84
CA GLU A 198 -20.57 7.61 -17.57
C GLU A 198 -20.53 6.52 -16.50
N ILE A 199 -19.63 5.54 -16.67
CA ILE A 199 -19.38 4.49 -15.69
C ILE A 199 -18.91 5.06 -14.35
N ALA A 200 -17.99 6.03 -14.37
CA ALA A 200 -17.50 6.69 -13.16
C ALA A 200 -18.63 7.39 -12.40
N ARG A 201 -19.51 8.12 -13.09
CA ARG A 201 -20.67 8.79 -12.47
C ARG A 201 -21.70 7.82 -11.91
N MET A 202 -21.86 6.65 -12.52
CA MET A 202 -22.76 5.61 -12.01
C MET A 202 -22.29 5.03 -10.68
N LEU A 203 -20.97 4.88 -10.51
CA LEU A 203 -20.37 4.24 -9.33
C LEU A 203 -20.01 5.24 -8.21
N TYR A 204 -19.62 6.45 -8.58
CA TYR A 204 -19.01 7.44 -7.70
C TYR A 204 -19.64 8.82 -7.94
N PRO A 205 -20.95 9.02 -7.66
CA PRO A 205 -21.67 10.22 -8.08
C PRO A 205 -21.06 11.53 -7.54
N GLU A 206 -20.48 11.49 -6.34
CA GLU A 206 -19.92 12.66 -5.65
C GLU A 206 -18.49 13.01 -6.14
N ASP A 207 -17.66 12.00 -6.43
CA ASP A 207 -16.22 12.13 -6.65
C ASP A 207 -15.72 11.42 -7.94
N TRP A 208 -16.61 11.19 -8.92
CA TRP A 208 -16.32 10.44 -10.15
C TRP A 208 -15.04 10.86 -10.90
N ARG A 209 -14.62 12.12 -10.79
CA ARG A 209 -13.38 12.61 -11.43
C ARG A 209 -12.14 11.95 -10.83
N GLU A 210 -12.12 11.67 -9.53
CA GLU A 210 -11.02 11.01 -8.85
C GLU A 210 -10.88 9.54 -9.27
N HIS A 211 -11.98 8.93 -9.72
CA HIS A 211 -12.05 7.53 -10.16
C HIS A 211 -11.94 7.33 -11.67
N MET A 212 -11.76 8.41 -12.44
CA MET A 212 -11.64 8.32 -13.91
C MET A 212 -10.52 7.38 -14.34
N LYS A 213 -9.36 7.45 -13.67
CA LYS A 213 -8.24 6.56 -13.98
C LYS A 213 -8.56 5.10 -13.66
N ASP A 214 -9.23 4.81 -12.55
CA ASP A 214 -9.63 3.43 -12.21
C ASP A 214 -10.53 2.82 -13.28
N VAL A 215 -11.51 3.60 -13.76
CA VAL A 215 -12.43 3.13 -14.81
C VAL A 215 -11.70 2.86 -16.12
N VAL A 216 -10.76 3.74 -16.50
CA VAL A 216 -9.96 3.55 -17.71
C VAL A 216 -9.05 2.33 -17.59
N ASP A 217 -8.35 2.17 -16.46
CA ASP A 217 -7.44 1.04 -16.23
C ASP A 217 -8.19 -0.30 -16.27
N VAL A 218 -9.37 -0.38 -15.64
CA VAL A 218 -10.22 -1.59 -15.69
C VAL A 218 -10.77 -1.83 -17.10
N ALA A 219 -11.13 -0.78 -17.84
CA ALA A 219 -11.54 -0.93 -19.25
C ALA A 219 -10.41 -1.50 -20.12
N ILE A 220 -9.17 -1.06 -19.90
CA ILE A 220 -7.98 -1.58 -20.59
C ILE A 220 -7.75 -3.05 -20.23
N SER A 221 -7.85 -3.41 -18.95
CA SER A 221 -7.76 -4.81 -18.51
C SER A 221 -8.82 -5.69 -19.19
N LEU A 222 -10.07 -5.22 -19.25
CA LEU A 222 -11.15 -5.92 -19.97
C LEU A 222 -10.90 -6.00 -21.48
N HIS A 223 -10.24 -5.01 -22.07
CA HIS A 223 -9.86 -5.00 -23.48
C HIS A 223 -8.81 -6.08 -23.78
N HIS A 224 -7.77 -6.17 -22.97
CA HIS A 224 -6.77 -7.24 -23.08
C HIS A 224 -7.38 -8.63 -22.87
N GLN A 225 -8.42 -8.74 -22.04
CA GLN A 225 -9.20 -9.97 -21.85
C GLN A 225 -10.17 -10.29 -23.01
N GLY A 226 -10.26 -9.43 -24.03
CA GLY A 226 -11.19 -9.60 -25.15
C GLY A 226 -12.67 -9.46 -24.77
N LYS A 227 -12.97 -8.82 -23.64
CA LYS A 227 -14.36 -8.61 -23.18
C LYS A 227 -14.95 -7.29 -23.68
N VAL A 228 -14.11 -6.29 -23.95
CA VAL A 228 -14.54 -5.00 -24.51
C VAL A 228 -13.56 -4.53 -25.58
N ILE A 229 -14.02 -3.64 -26.45
CA ILE A 229 -13.19 -2.93 -27.43
C ILE A 229 -13.16 -1.46 -27.05
N ILE A 230 -11.96 -0.92 -26.81
CA ILE A 230 -11.76 0.52 -26.63
C ILE A 230 -11.58 1.15 -28.01
N THR A 231 -12.34 2.20 -28.28
CA THR A 231 -12.39 2.87 -29.58
C THR A 231 -12.27 4.38 -29.46
N GLN A 232 -11.79 5.02 -30.53
CA GLN A 232 -11.86 6.46 -30.76
C GLN A 232 -12.42 6.72 -32.14
N LYS A 233 -13.38 7.65 -32.24
CA LYS A 233 -14.10 7.92 -33.50
C LYS A 233 -14.66 6.65 -34.16
N GLY A 234 -15.05 5.66 -33.34
CA GLY A 234 -15.58 4.37 -33.80
C GLY A 234 -14.54 3.31 -34.16
N VAL A 235 -13.24 3.64 -34.16
CA VAL A 235 -12.16 2.74 -34.56
C VAL A 235 -11.43 2.20 -33.32
N ALA A 236 -11.11 0.91 -33.30
CA ALA A 236 -10.31 0.31 -32.22
C ALA A 236 -8.92 0.95 -32.16
N ILE A 237 -8.41 1.16 -30.94
CA ILE A 237 -7.12 1.85 -30.72
C ILE A 237 -6.12 0.93 -30.02
N ASP A 238 -4.84 1.29 -30.11
CA ASP A 238 -3.80 0.78 -29.21
C ASP A 238 -3.99 1.39 -27.81
N VAL A 239 -4.31 0.53 -26.84
CA VAL A 239 -4.57 0.92 -25.45
C VAL A 239 -3.31 1.27 -24.67
N ASN A 240 -2.12 0.99 -25.20
CA ASN A 240 -0.86 1.40 -24.56
C ASN A 240 -0.54 2.88 -24.80
N HIS A 241 -1.18 3.51 -25.80
CA HIS A 241 -0.89 4.88 -26.22
C HIS A 241 -2.19 5.69 -26.41
N ILE A 242 -3.00 5.79 -25.36
CA ILE A 242 -4.28 6.52 -25.41
C ILE A 242 -4.04 8.04 -25.38
N LYS A 243 -4.65 8.77 -26.34
CA LYS A 243 -4.68 10.24 -26.34
C LYS A 243 -6.11 10.74 -26.56
N GLY A 244 -6.63 11.50 -25.61
CA GLY A 244 -7.96 12.10 -25.70
C GLY A 244 -9.11 11.15 -25.35
N PRO A 245 -10.36 11.51 -25.66
CA PRO A 245 -11.54 10.78 -25.21
C PRO A 245 -11.64 9.38 -25.85
N ILE A 246 -12.00 8.39 -25.04
CA ILE A 246 -12.23 7.01 -25.48
C ILE A 246 -13.69 6.59 -25.31
N ARG A 247 -14.07 5.55 -26.04
CA ARG A 247 -15.38 4.89 -25.97
C ARG A 247 -15.18 3.40 -25.74
N ILE A 248 -16.03 2.79 -24.91
CA ILE A 248 -15.97 1.37 -24.57
C ILE A 248 -17.16 0.68 -25.23
N LYS A 249 -16.89 -0.36 -26.02
CA LYS A 249 -17.88 -1.22 -26.68
C LYS A 249 -17.78 -2.65 -26.15
N ARG A 250 -18.88 -3.39 -26.18
CA ARG A 250 -18.83 -4.84 -25.97
C ARG A 250 -18.07 -5.47 -27.15
N SER A 251 -17.17 -6.41 -26.87
CA SER A 251 -16.52 -7.25 -27.89
C SER A 251 -17.49 -8.24 -28.51
#